data_AF-A0A2U1B1S8-F1
#
_entry.id   AF-A0A2U1B1S8-F1
#
_cell.length_a   1.000
_cell.length_b   1.000
_cell.length_c   1.000
_cell.angle_alpha   90.00
_cell.angle_beta   90.00
_cell.angle_gamma   90.00
#
_symmetry.space_group_name_H-M   'P 1'
#
loop_
_entity.id
_entity.type
_entity.pdbx_description
1 polymer ?
#
loop_
_entity_poly.entity_id
_entity_poly.type
_entity_poly.pdbx_seq_one_letter_code
_entity_poly.pdbx_strand_id
1 'polypeptide(L)' 'MSQHPSLRVGGKIRKIRNVMKRYERIDVLLADGRIKEDKVLGLPKTKPTEI' A
#
# COMPACT_ATOMS: atom_id res chain seq x y z
N MET A 1 17.36 -36.90 -0.38
CA MET A 1 16.10 -36.15 -0.26
C MET A 1 16.23 -34.87 -1.08
N SER A 2 15.80 -34.89 -2.34
CA SER A 2 15.85 -33.72 -3.22
C SER A 2 14.55 -32.93 -3.11
N GLN A 3 14.62 -31.64 -2.80
CA GLN A 3 13.44 -30.77 -2.73
C GLN A 3 12.84 -30.60 -4.13
N HIS A 4 11.53 -30.77 -4.26
CA HIS A 4 10.82 -30.63 -5.54
C HIS A 4 10.98 -29.18 -6.08
N PRO A 5 11.27 -28.96 -7.37
CA PRO A 5 11.53 -27.63 -7.93
C PRO A 5 10.45 -26.58 -7.69
N SER A 6 9.17 -26.97 -7.59
CA SER A 6 8.06 -26.06 -7.26
C SER A 6 8.08 -25.52 -5.83
N LEU A 7 8.79 -26.18 -4.91
CA LEU A 7 8.98 -25.74 -3.53
C LEU A 7 10.22 -24.84 -3.38
N ARG A 8 10.99 -24.63 -4.46
CA ARG A 8 12.06 -23.64 -4.45
C ARG A 8 11.38 -22.27 -4.41
N VAL A 9 11.54 -21.55 -3.30
CA VAL A 9 11.03 -20.20 -3.14
C VAL A 9 11.71 -19.29 -4.17
N GLY A 10 11.03 -19.07 -5.29
CA GLY A 10 11.47 -18.19 -6.35
C GLY A 10 11.21 -16.73 -5.99
N GLY A 11 12.28 -15.94 -5.87
CA GLY A 11 12.23 -14.48 -5.78
C GLY A 11 12.03 -13.90 -4.37
N LYS A 12 12.58 -12.69 -4.16
CA LYS A 12 12.34 -11.88 -2.96
C LYS A 12 10.84 -11.67 -2.81
N ILE A 13 10.21 -12.27 -1.79
CA ILE A 13 8.86 -11.92 -1.36
C ILE A 13 8.88 -10.43 -1.00
N ARG A 14 8.43 -9.57 -1.93
CA ARG A 14 8.13 -8.17 -1.59
C ARG A 14 6.93 -8.21 -0.67
N LYS A 15 7.07 -7.61 0.51
CA LYS A 15 6.00 -7.57 1.51
C LYS A 15 4.93 -6.62 1.00
N ILE A 16 3.91 -7.15 0.31
CA ILE A 16 2.76 -6.37 -0.13
C ILE A 16 2.06 -5.84 1.12
N ARG A 17 2.04 -4.52 1.28
CA ARG A 17 1.33 -3.87 2.39
C ARG A 17 -0.12 -3.64 2.00
N ASN A 18 -1.02 -4.42 2.58
CA ASN A 18 -2.47 -4.23 2.39
C ASN A 18 -2.99 -2.95 3.04
N VAL A 19 -2.29 -2.42 4.06
CA VAL A 19 -2.73 -1.27 4.84
C VAL A 19 -1.73 -0.12 4.71
N MET A 20 -2.18 0.95 4.08
CA MET A 20 -1.49 2.24 4.02
C MET A 20 -1.67 3.00 5.33
N LYS A 21 -0.64 3.72 5.76
CA LYS A 21 -0.70 4.60 6.94
C LYS A 21 -1.52 5.85 6.62
N ARG A 22 -2.00 6.53 7.67
CA ARG A 22 -2.89 7.69 7.50
C ARG A 22 -2.21 8.85 6.76
N TYR A 23 -0.95 9.14 7.06
CA TYR A 23 -0.20 10.22 6.40
C TYR A 23 -0.01 9.93 4.91
N GLU A 24 0.42 8.70 4.55
CA GLU A 24 0.52 8.25 3.15
C GLU A 24 -0.83 8.42 2.41
N ARG A 25 -1.95 8.14 3.09
CA ARG A 25 -3.28 8.35 2.51
C ARG A 25 -3.62 9.83 2.32
N ILE A 26 -3.22 10.69 3.24
CA ILE A 26 -3.44 12.13 3.13
C ILE A 26 -2.65 12.67 1.94
N ASP A 27 -1.39 12.28 1.79
CA ASP A 27 -0.53 12.69 0.67
C ASP A 27 -1.12 12.30 -0.69
N VAL A 28 -1.60 11.06 -0.82
CA VAL A 28 -2.29 10.58 -2.04
C VAL A 28 -3.55 11.38 -2.31
N LEU A 29 -4.35 11.68 -1.29
CA LEU A 29 -5.59 12.43 -1.47
C LEU A 29 -5.36 13.91 -1.78
N LEU A 30 -4.28 14.50 -1.27
CA LEU A 30 -3.84 15.86 -1.60
C LEU A 30 -3.33 15.93 -3.04
N ALA A 31 -2.49 14.97 -3.44
CA ALA A 31 -2.02 14.86 -4.82
C ALA A 31 -3.17 14.66 -5.82
N ASP A 32 -4.19 13.87 -5.46
CA ASP A 32 -5.42 13.69 -6.23
C ASP A 32 -6.38 14.90 -6.17
N GLY A 33 -6.10 15.92 -5.35
CA GLY A 33 -6.96 17.10 -5.18
C GLY A 33 -8.33 16.81 -4.53
N ARG A 34 -8.49 15.65 -3.88
CA ARG A 34 -9.77 15.20 -3.30
C ARG A 34 -10.05 15.75 -1.91
N ILE A 35 -9.03 16.31 -1.25
CA ILE A 35 -9.14 16.92 0.07
C ILE A 35 -8.35 18.24 0.11
N LYS A 36 -8.70 19.10 1.07
CA LYS A 36 -7.90 20.28 1.44
C LYS A 36 -6.90 19.89 2.54
N GLU A 37 -5.81 20.64 2.67
CA GLU A 37 -4.74 20.39 3.66
C GLU A 37 -5.26 20.32 5.10
N ASP A 38 -6.22 21.18 5.48
CA ASP A 38 -6.78 21.21 6.83
C ASP A 38 -7.76 20.06 7.15
N LYS A 39 -8.03 19.16 6.20
CA LYS A 39 -9.04 18.13 6.36
C LYS A 39 -8.51 16.94 7.17
N VAL A 40 -8.75 16.98 8.48
CA VAL A 40 -8.29 15.94 9.42
C VAL A 40 -9.21 14.71 9.46
N LEU A 41 -10.54 14.89 9.36
CA LEU A 41 -11.54 13.81 9.51
C LEU A 41 -12.36 13.58 8.23
N GLY A 42 -13.09 12.46 8.16
CA GLY A 42 -13.99 12.17 7.03
C GLY A 42 -13.26 11.98 5.69
N LEU A 43 -12.05 11.44 5.74
CA LEU A 43 -11.21 11.17 4.57
C LEU A 43 -11.84 10.09 3.68
N PRO A 44 -11.98 10.33 2.36
CA PRO A 44 -12.53 9.35 1.42
C PRO A 44 -11.66 8.09 1.33
N LYS A 45 -12.27 7.00 0.87
CA LYS A 45 -11.58 5.71 0.70
C LYS A 45 -10.55 5.82 -0.44
N THR A 46 -9.38 5.24 -0.22
CA THR A 46 -8.32 5.12 -1.22
C THR A 46 -7.88 3.68 -1.32
N LYS A 47 -7.40 3.29 -2.51
CA LYS A 47 -6.67 2.04 -2.67
C LYS A 47 -5.21 2.28 -2.24
N PRO A 48 -4.57 1.33 -1.54
CA PRO A 48 -3.14 1.42 -1.29
C PRO A 48 -2.41 1.43 -2.63
N THR A 49 -1.61 2.46 -2.90
CA THR A 49 -0.60 2.40 -3.95
C THR A 49 0.56 1.53 -3.45
N GLU A 50 0.94 0.52 -4.23
CA GLU A 50 2.07 -0.35 -3.87
C GLU A 50 3.36 0.48 -3.81
N ILE A 51 4.10 0.38 -2.70
CA ILE A 51 5.49 0.88 -2.58
C ILE A 51 6.46 -0.24 -2.95
#